data_AF-A0A2N5H1I5-F1
#
_entry.id   AF-A0A2N5H1I5-F1
#
_cell.length_a   1.000
_cell.length_b   1.000
_cell.length_c   1.000
_cell.angle_alpha   90.00
_cell.angle_beta   90.00
_cell.angle_gamma   90.00
#
_symmetry.space_group_name_H-M   'P 1'
#
loop_
_entity.id
_entity.type
_entity.pdbx_description
1 polymer ?
#
loop_
_entity_poly.entity_id
_entity_poly.type
_entity_poly.pdbx_seq_one_letter_code
_entity_poly.pdbx_strand_id
1 'polypeptide(L)'
;MDKQPLLFILLAILVLIVPVQPSAETTLSDRESVFEFLGQAFEAQVSLSEKDRTAAEVDQVLQPYFTNRYKQMFIQENVISTGGSYRTYGSDFAPYFIPFYAFSDATKVVHMDNEIYVLEYFPASDEGPVSFDSHYEGIKLVKEKGEWKVADYFYDGLPDKVIQKAYPNAVASEKTYIYQPAADLFSPAASLALGMSPMSSLIQYGTLIGSKSPETIFSYLDTSRVQNDVAFELE
;
A
#
# COMPACT_ATOMS: atom_id res chain seq x y z
N MET A 1 -22.93 19.44 51.32
CA MET A 1 -22.56 19.60 49.89
C MET A 1 -21.51 18.56 49.59
N ASP A 2 -21.94 17.44 49.01
CA ASP A 2 -21.04 16.32 48.71
C ASP A 2 -20.01 16.76 47.68
N LYS A 3 -18.73 16.60 48.02
CA LYS A 3 -17.60 17.01 47.18
C LYS A 3 -17.29 15.98 46.07
N GLN A 4 -17.95 14.83 46.10
CA GLN A 4 -17.80 13.76 45.11
C GLN A 4 -18.22 14.16 43.69
N PRO A 5 -19.39 14.79 43.44
CA PRO A 5 -19.74 15.23 42.08
C PRO A 5 -18.78 16.30 41.52
N LEU A 6 -18.18 17.12 42.39
CA LEU A 6 -17.22 18.15 41.98
C LEU A 6 -15.90 17.52 41.49
N LEU A 7 -15.45 16.43 42.13
CA LEU A 7 -14.25 15.70 41.75
C LEU A 7 -14.42 15.02 40.38
N PHE A 8 -15.58 14.42 40.11
CA PHE A 8 -15.86 13.77 38.82
C PHE A 8 -15.95 14.78 37.66
N ILE A 9 -16.52 15.97 37.91
CA ILE A 9 -16.56 17.05 36.91
C ILE A 9 -15.15 17.57 36.63
N LEU A 10 -14.31 17.73 37.66
CA LEU A 10 -12.93 18.17 37.50
C LEU A 10 -12.09 17.14 36.70
N LEU A 11 -12.30 15.84 36.93
CA LEU A 11 -11.63 14.76 36.21
C LEU A 11 -12.09 14.69 34.74
N ALA A 12 -13.37 14.89 34.46
CA ALA A 12 -13.92 14.92 33.10
C ALA A 12 -13.39 16.12 32.29
N ILE A 13 -13.23 17.29 32.93
CA ILE A 13 -12.63 18.47 32.31
C ILE A 13 -11.15 18.23 32.02
N LEU A 14 -10.41 17.54 32.90
CA LEU A 14 -8.99 17.24 32.70
C LEU A 14 -8.73 16.33 31.47
N VAL A 15 -9.66 15.42 31.14
CA VAL A 15 -9.58 14.56 29.94
C VAL A 15 -9.83 15.36 28.65
N LEU A 16 -10.62 16.43 28.70
CA LEU A 16 -10.92 17.30 27.55
C LEU A 16 -9.76 18.25 27.18
N ILE A 17 -8.77 18.44 28.06
CA ILE A 17 -7.62 19.33 27.82
C ILE A 17 -6.40 18.54 27.35
N VAL A 18 -6.49 17.21 27.18
CA VAL A 18 -5.41 16.46 26.53
C VAL A 18 -5.43 16.85 25.05
N PRO A 19 -4.41 17.55 24.52
CA PRO A 19 -4.29 17.69 23.08
C PRO A 19 -4.04 16.28 22.51
N VAL A 20 -5.11 15.64 22.02
CA VAL A 20 -4.97 14.52 21.10
C VAL A 20 -4.45 15.12 19.82
N GLN A 21 -3.13 15.17 19.67
CA GLN A 21 -2.34 14.86 18.48
C GLN A 21 -0.86 15.04 18.85
N PRO A 22 -0.15 14.00 19.33
CA PRO A 22 1.25 13.92 19.00
C PRO A 22 1.29 13.63 17.49
N SER A 23 1.22 14.67 16.66
CA SER A 23 1.82 14.58 15.33
C SER A 23 3.30 14.52 15.61
N ALA A 24 3.82 13.31 15.82
CA ALA A 24 5.24 13.08 15.70
C ALA A 24 5.58 13.63 14.32
N GLU A 25 6.38 14.69 14.25
CA GLU A 25 6.97 15.07 12.98
C GLU A 25 7.76 13.86 12.51
N THR A 26 7.16 13.01 11.67
CA THR A 26 7.79 11.81 11.16
C THR A 26 8.96 12.31 10.33
N THR A 27 10.13 12.28 10.93
CA THR A 27 11.34 12.73 10.28
C THR A 27 11.77 11.55 9.42
N LEU A 28 11.39 11.59 8.15
CA LEU A 28 11.83 10.62 7.14
C LEU A 28 13.29 10.92 6.78
N SER A 29 14.21 10.63 7.71
CA SER A 29 15.65 10.92 7.59
C SER A 29 16.45 9.77 7.02
N ASP A 30 15.93 8.55 7.12
CA ASP A 30 16.62 7.31 6.80
C ASP A 30 15.70 6.39 5.99
N ARG A 31 16.29 5.31 5.48
CA ARG A 31 15.62 4.37 4.60
C ARG A 31 14.48 3.65 5.31
N GLU A 32 14.73 3.22 6.55
CA GLU A 32 13.81 2.43 7.35
C GLU A 32 12.54 3.23 7.66
N SER A 33 12.68 4.49 8.10
CA SER A 33 11.55 5.39 8.36
C SER A 33 10.73 5.70 7.09
N VAL A 34 11.39 5.87 5.93
CA VAL A 34 10.70 6.05 4.64
C VAL A 34 9.87 4.82 4.28
N PHE A 35 10.42 3.62 4.49
CA PHE A 35 9.71 2.37 4.18
C PHE A 35 8.58 2.07 5.16
N GLU A 36 8.77 2.36 6.43
CA GLU A 36 7.70 2.28 7.43
C GLU A 36 6.52 3.18 7.04
N PHE A 37 6.81 4.43 6.67
CA PHE A 37 5.78 5.36 6.19
C PHE A 37 5.05 4.84 4.94
N LEU A 38 5.78 4.33 3.94
CA LEU A 38 5.18 3.76 2.74
C LEU A 38 4.37 2.49 3.03
N GLY A 39 4.81 1.67 3.99
CA GLY A 39 4.07 0.50 4.48
C GLY A 39 2.74 0.90 5.11
N GLN A 40 2.73 1.88 6.00
CA GLN A 40 1.50 2.41 6.61
C GLN A 40 0.55 3.02 5.56
N ALA A 41 1.10 3.73 4.58
CA ALA A 41 0.32 4.29 3.48
C ALA A 41 -0.31 3.19 2.60
N PHE A 42 0.41 2.11 2.34
CA PHE A 42 -0.11 0.94 1.63
C PHE A 42 -1.21 0.23 2.44
N GLU A 43 -0.99 0.00 3.73
CA GLU A 43 -2.01 -0.57 4.63
C GLU A 43 -3.28 0.27 4.65
N ALA A 44 -3.17 1.60 4.63
CA ALA A 44 -4.32 2.49 4.52
C ALA A 44 -5.12 2.23 3.23
N GLN A 45 -4.45 2.07 2.08
CA GLN A 45 -5.09 1.73 0.80
C GLN A 45 -5.77 0.36 0.83
N VAL A 46 -5.09 -0.66 1.37
CA VAL A 46 -5.63 -2.03 1.47
C VAL A 46 -6.84 -2.08 2.41
N SER A 47 -6.80 -1.34 3.52
CA SER A 47 -7.88 -1.33 4.51
C SER A 47 -9.22 -0.94 3.90
N LEU A 48 -9.23 -0.11 2.84
CA LEU A 48 -10.42 0.31 2.12
C LEU A 48 -11.24 -0.86 1.53
N SER A 49 -10.64 -2.04 1.39
CA SER A 49 -11.30 -3.25 0.92
C SER A 49 -12.03 -4.04 2.01
N GLU A 50 -11.69 -3.83 3.29
CA GLU A 50 -12.15 -4.66 4.41
C GLU A 50 -13.63 -4.46 4.73
N LYS A 51 -14.14 -3.23 4.58
CA LYS A 51 -15.51 -2.86 4.90
C LYS A 51 -15.97 -1.69 4.05
N ASP A 52 -17.28 -1.62 3.89
CA ASP A 52 -17.98 -0.49 3.29
C ASP A 52 -17.78 0.78 4.14
N ARG A 53 -17.49 1.90 3.47
CA ARG A 53 -17.23 3.20 4.08
C ARG A 53 -18.01 4.31 3.38
N THR A 54 -18.18 5.44 4.04
CA THR A 54 -18.62 6.69 3.42
C THR A 54 -17.45 7.37 2.69
N ALA A 55 -17.75 8.29 1.76
CA ALA A 55 -16.71 9.09 1.09
C ALA A 55 -15.82 9.86 2.08
N ALA A 56 -16.40 10.37 3.17
CA ALA A 56 -15.67 11.09 4.21
C ALA A 56 -14.71 10.17 4.97
N GLU A 57 -15.10 8.93 5.26
CA GLU A 57 -14.22 7.95 5.90
C GLU A 57 -13.10 7.49 4.97
N VAL A 58 -13.37 7.32 3.67
CA VAL A 58 -12.31 7.06 2.66
C VAL A 58 -11.31 8.20 2.65
N ASP A 59 -11.79 9.45 2.65
CA ASP A 59 -10.93 10.63 2.71
C ASP A 59 -10.06 10.63 3.97
N GLN A 60 -10.66 10.36 5.13
CA GLN A 60 -9.97 10.32 6.42
C GLN A 60 -8.89 9.23 6.49
N VAL A 61 -9.12 8.07 5.88
CA VAL A 61 -8.12 6.98 5.83
C VAL A 61 -6.90 7.39 4.99
N LEU A 62 -7.11 8.09 3.86
CA LEU A 62 -6.05 8.42 2.91
C LEU A 62 -5.34 9.76 3.22
N GLN A 63 -6.03 10.72 3.79
CA GLN A 63 -5.55 12.10 4.00
C GLN A 63 -4.24 12.23 4.80
N PRO A 64 -3.92 11.36 5.79
CA PRO A 64 -2.63 11.41 6.48
C PRO A 64 -1.44 11.17 5.54
N TYR A 65 -1.58 10.25 4.57
CA TYR A 65 -0.47 9.72 3.79
C TYR A 65 -0.34 10.29 2.38
N PHE A 66 -1.44 10.75 1.79
CA PHE A 66 -1.49 11.11 0.37
C PHE A 66 -1.79 12.59 0.18
N THR A 67 -1.10 13.22 -0.77
CA THR A 67 -1.49 14.56 -1.25
C THR A 67 -2.92 14.52 -1.82
N ASN A 68 -3.62 15.65 -1.81
CA ASN A 68 -5.00 15.69 -2.33
C ASN A 68 -5.10 15.21 -3.78
N ARG A 69 -4.13 15.57 -4.63
CA ARG A 69 -4.08 15.12 -6.03
C ARG A 69 -3.94 13.60 -6.12
N TYR A 70 -2.96 13.03 -5.44
CA TYR A 70 -2.72 11.58 -5.49
C TYR A 70 -3.92 10.78 -4.97
N LYS A 71 -4.48 11.21 -3.83
CA LYS A 71 -5.71 10.63 -3.26
C LYS A 71 -6.87 10.64 -4.25
N GLN A 72 -7.10 11.75 -4.95
CA GLN A 72 -8.19 11.84 -5.94
C GLN A 72 -8.00 10.87 -7.09
N MET A 73 -6.79 10.74 -7.64
CA MET A 73 -6.48 9.78 -8.70
C MET A 73 -6.69 8.34 -8.20
N PHE A 74 -6.21 8.03 -6.98
CA PHE A 74 -6.41 6.72 -6.39
C PHE A 74 -7.90 6.37 -6.21
N ILE A 75 -8.69 7.30 -5.67
CA ILE A 75 -10.14 7.11 -5.47
C ILE A 75 -10.83 6.90 -6.82
N GLN A 76 -10.49 7.70 -7.82
CA GLN A 76 -11.09 7.63 -9.15
C GLN A 76 -10.87 6.27 -9.82
N GLU A 77 -9.66 5.71 -9.72
CA GLU A 77 -9.33 4.45 -10.40
C GLU A 77 -9.72 3.20 -9.60
N ASN A 78 -9.74 3.26 -8.27
CA ASN A 78 -9.81 2.04 -7.44
C ASN A 78 -11.04 1.96 -6.53
N VAL A 79 -11.70 3.07 -6.21
CA VAL A 79 -12.81 3.07 -5.24
C VAL A 79 -14.13 3.03 -5.99
N ILE A 80 -14.91 1.99 -5.73
CA ILE A 80 -16.22 1.77 -6.32
C ILE A 80 -17.31 2.26 -5.37
N SER A 81 -18.31 2.97 -5.92
CA SER A 81 -19.47 3.46 -5.18
C SER A 81 -20.70 2.61 -5.48
N THR A 82 -21.24 1.92 -4.47
CA THR A 82 -22.47 1.12 -4.57
C THR A 82 -23.45 1.52 -3.48
N GLY A 83 -24.65 2.00 -3.83
CA GLY A 83 -25.67 2.31 -2.82
C GLY A 83 -25.28 3.36 -1.78
N GLY A 84 -24.31 4.24 -2.09
CA GLY A 84 -23.77 5.25 -1.18
C GLY A 84 -22.63 4.76 -0.27
N SER A 85 -22.23 3.48 -0.37
CA SER A 85 -21.00 2.97 0.23
C SER A 85 -19.86 2.94 -0.79
N TYR A 86 -18.65 3.09 -0.28
CA TYR A 86 -17.39 3.17 -1.02
C TYR A 86 -16.44 2.09 -0.49
N ARG A 87 -15.82 1.34 -1.41
CA ARG A 87 -14.75 0.39 -1.08
C ARG A 87 -13.83 0.18 -2.27
N THR A 88 -12.65 -0.35 -2.00
CA THR A 88 -11.80 -0.95 -3.04
C THR A 88 -12.13 -2.44 -3.17
N TYR A 89 -12.00 -2.97 -4.37
CA TYR A 89 -12.01 -4.41 -4.62
C TYR A 89 -10.62 -4.86 -5.02
N GLY A 90 -10.25 -6.10 -4.68
CA GLY A 90 -9.04 -6.70 -5.20
C GLY A 90 -9.12 -6.73 -6.73
N SER A 91 -8.15 -6.09 -7.38
CA SER A 91 -8.05 -6.02 -8.84
C SER A 91 -6.70 -6.61 -9.27
N ASP A 92 -6.69 -7.24 -10.44
CA ASP A 92 -5.47 -7.63 -11.14
C ASP A 92 -4.76 -6.41 -11.75
N PHE A 93 -5.46 -5.29 -11.90
CA PHE A 93 -4.93 -3.99 -12.29
C PHE A 93 -5.38 -2.92 -11.30
N ALA A 94 -4.44 -2.43 -10.48
CA ALA A 94 -4.72 -1.51 -9.38
C ALA A 94 -3.83 -0.24 -9.46
N PRO A 95 -4.15 0.71 -10.35
CA PRO A 95 -3.38 1.93 -10.54
C PRO A 95 -3.20 2.71 -9.24
N TYR A 96 -2.06 3.38 -9.06
CA TYR A 96 -1.81 4.24 -7.89
C TYR A 96 -1.84 3.54 -6.52
N PHE A 97 -1.86 2.20 -6.47
CA PHE A 97 -1.43 1.51 -5.26
C PHE A 97 0.07 1.74 -5.07
N ILE A 98 0.48 1.92 -3.82
CA ILE A 98 1.90 1.87 -3.47
C ILE A 98 2.38 0.46 -3.80
N PRO A 99 3.35 0.31 -4.71
CA PRO A 99 3.82 -1.01 -5.08
C PRO A 99 4.48 -1.67 -3.88
N PHE A 100 4.14 -2.93 -3.67
CA PHE A 100 4.88 -3.80 -2.76
C PHE A 100 6.10 -4.34 -3.50
N TYR A 101 6.97 -3.44 -4.01
CA TYR A 101 8.35 -3.86 -4.20
C TYR A 101 8.78 -4.29 -2.81
N ALA A 102 9.08 -5.58 -2.61
CA ALA A 102 9.66 -6.02 -1.36
C ALA A 102 10.92 -5.17 -1.23
N PHE A 103 10.88 -4.10 -0.41
CA PHE A 103 11.82 -2.99 -0.46
C PHE A 103 13.23 -3.53 -0.24
N SER A 104 13.85 -3.93 -1.33
CA SER A 104 14.98 -4.84 -1.33
C SER A 104 16.24 -4.01 -1.31
N ASP A 105 17.39 -4.64 -1.13
CA ASP A 105 18.68 -3.95 -1.23
C ASP A 105 18.86 -3.21 -2.59
N ALA A 106 18.09 -3.58 -3.61
CA ALA A 106 18.06 -2.92 -4.92
C ALA A 106 17.31 -1.57 -4.90
N THR A 107 16.24 -1.44 -4.12
CA THR A 107 15.48 -0.18 -4.00
C THR A 107 16.38 0.91 -3.41
N LYS A 108 16.36 2.12 -3.94
CA LYS A 108 17.14 3.26 -3.46
C LYS A 108 16.23 4.35 -2.90
N VAL A 109 16.72 5.04 -1.88
CA VAL A 109 16.07 6.22 -1.29
C VAL A 109 16.95 7.43 -1.56
N VAL A 110 16.41 8.44 -2.23
CA VAL A 110 17.11 9.67 -2.58
C VAL A 110 16.42 10.85 -1.93
N HIS A 111 17.09 11.45 -0.95
CA HIS A 111 16.64 12.70 -0.33
C HIS A 111 17.08 13.90 -1.19
N MET A 112 16.14 14.78 -1.48
CA MET A 112 16.34 16.14 -2.00
C MET A 112 15.64 17.11 -1.04
N ASP A 113 15.94 18.41 -1.13
CA ASP A 113 15.58 19.42 -0.12
C ASP A 113 14.20 19.23 0.53
N ASN A 114 13.11 19.23 -0.27
CA ASN A 114 11.74 19.02 0.19
C ASN A 114 11.05 17.81 -0.46
N GLU A 115 11.85 16.87 -1.00
CA GLU A 115 11.34 15.74 -1.78
C GLU A 115 12.14 14.47 -1.45
N ILE A 116 11.46 13.36 -1.30
CA ILE A 116 12.10 12.04 -1.18
C ILE A 116 11.63 11.20 -2.35
N TYR A 117 12.58 10.52 -2.98
CA TYR A 117 12.30 9.59 -4.07
C TYR A 117 12.69 8.19 -3.64
N VAL A 118 11.78 7.24 -3.80
CA VAL A 118 12.03 5.81 -3.60
C VAL A 118 11.93 5.16 -4.96
N LEU A 119 13.01 4.57 -5.46
CA LEU A 119 13.08 4.11 -6.85
C LEU A 119 13.85 2.80 -6.98
N GLU A 120 13.51 2.04 -8.02
CA GLU A 120 14.19 0.80 -8.38
C GLU A 120 14.40 0.72 -9.89
N TYR A 121 15.47 0.03 -10.29
CA TYR A 121 15.76 -0.27 -11.68
C TYR A 121 15.16 -1.62 -12.06
N PHE A 122 14.37 -1.63 -13.12
CA PHE A 122 13.80 -2.83 -13.70
C PHE A 122 14.56 -3.15 -14.99
N PRO A 123 15.29 -4.28 -15.06
CA PRO A 123 15.98 -4.68 -16.29
C PRO A 123 14.95 -5.04 -17.37
N ALA A 124 15.33 -4.87 -18.64
CA ALA A 124 14.49 -5.30 -19.75
C ALA A 124 14.17 -6.79 -19.63
N SER A 125 12.93 -7.15 -19.96
CA SER A 125 12.51 -8.55 -20.03
C SER A 125 11.81 -8.78 -21.36
N ASP A 126 12.34 -9.75 -22.10
CA ASP A 126 11.70 -10.32 -23.28
C ASP A 126 11.07 -11.69 -22.97
N GLU A 127 11.08 -12.09 -21.69
CA GLU A 127 10.52 -13.36 -21.23
C GLU A 127 9.02 -13.21 -20.93
N GLY A 128 8.19 -13.97 -21.66
CA GLY A 128 6.74 -14.04 -21.44
C GLY A 128 5.91 -13.39 -22.56
N PRO A 129 4.57 -13.29 -22.38
CA PRO A 129 3.67 -12.74 -23.40
C PRO A 129 3.75 -11.21 -23.54
N VAL A 130 4.51 -10.53 -22.67
CA VAL A 130 4.69 -9.08 -22.65
C VAL A 130 6.18 -8.80 -22.47
N SER A 131 6.76 -8.02 -23.37
CA SER A 131 8.12 -7.51 -23.24
C SER A 131 8.11 -6.07 -22.74
N PHE A 132 9.17 -5.70 -22.03
CA PHE A 132 9.38 -4.31 -21.60
C PHE A 132 10.87 -3.97 -21.63
N ASP A 133 11.15 -2.71 -22.01
CA ASP A 133 12.49 -2.17 -21.95
C ASP A 133 12.93 -1.94 -20.50
N SER A 134 14.23 -1.83 -20.29
CA SER A 134 14.77 -1.45 -19.00
C SER A 134 14.29 -0.04 -18.64
N HIS A 135 13.80 0.14 -17.41
CA HIS A 135 13.27 1.41 -16.95
C HIS A 135 13.49 1.58 -15.45
N TYR A 136 13.21 2.79 -14.96
CA TYR A 136 13.21 3.11 -13.55
C TYR A 136 11.78 3.45 -13.14
N GLU A 137 11.30 2.79 -12.10
CA GLU A 137 10.05 3.15 -11.45
C GLU A 137 10.33 3.80 -10.09
N GLY A 138 9.40 4.62 -9.61
CA GLY A 138 9.55 5.17 -8.27
C GLY A 138 8.37 5.96 -7.73
N ILE A 139 8.43 6.22 -6.43
CA ILE A 139 7.46 6.98 -5.65
C ILE A 139 8.12 8.30 -5.25
N LYS A 140 7.36 9.39 -5.34
CA LYS A 140 7.76 10.69 -4.80
C LYS A 140 6.95 11.04 -3.57
N LEU A 141 7.68 11.40 -2.51
CA LEU A 141 7.15 12.04 -1.32
C LEU A 141 7.48 13.54 -1.35
N VAL A 142 6.56 14.35 -0.85
CA VAL A 142 6.75 15.80 -0.65
C VAL A 142 6.31 16.19 0.74
N LYS A 143 6.87 17.29 1.25
CA LYS A 143 6.47 17.84 2.55
C LYS A 143 5.38 18.90 2.37
N GLU A 144 4.14 18.59 2.75
CA GLU A 144 3.01 19.53 2.77
C GLU A 144 2.70 19.94 4.21
N LYS A 145 2.77 21.24 4.52
CA LYS A 145 2.46 21.80 5.86
C LYS A 145 3.22 21.11 7.01
N GLY A 146 4.44 20.64 6.75
CA GLY A 146 5.27 19.95 7.74
C GLY A 146 5.14 18.43 7.75
N GLU A 147 4.17 17.86 7.03
CA GLU A 147 3.93 16.41 6.96
C GLU A 147 4.42 15.84 5.62
N TRP A 148 5.03 14.67 5.65
CA TRP A 148 5.38 13.95 4.42
C TRP A 148 4.15 13.27 3.84
N LYS A 149 3.98 13.38 2.53
CA LYS A 149 2.88 12.76 1.78
C LYS A 149 3.34 12.20 0.45
N VAL A 150 2.74 11.10 0.03
CA VAL A 150 2.88 10.53 -1.32
C VAL A 150 2.23 11.48 -2.32
N ALA A 151 3.04 11.94 -3.27
CA ALA A 151 2.67 12.95 -4.24
C ALA A 151 2.58 12.42 -5.67
N ASP A 152 3.39 11.41 -5.98
CA ASP A 152 3.43 10.83 -7.32
C ASP A 152 3.96 9.40 -7.34
N TYR A 153 3.61 8.71 -8.41
CA TYR A 153 4.12 7.41 -8.77
C TYR A 153 4.52 7.41 -10.24
N PHE A 154 5.77 7.05 -10.51
CA PHE A 154 6.40 7.06 -11.82
C PHE A 154 6.55 5.62 -12.31
N TYR A 155 5.73 5.20 -13.27
CA TYR A 155 6.00 4.00 -14.09
C TYR A 155 7.19 4.25 -15.04
N ASP A 156 7.31 5.48 -15.52
CA ASP A 156 8.44 5.98 -16.28
C ASP A 156 8.63 7.48 -16.00
N GLY A 157 9.67 8.08 -16.59
CA GLY A 157 9.84 9.54 -16.53
C GLY A 157 10.30 10.11 -15.18
N LEU A 158 10.97 9.32 -14.35
CA LEU A 158 11.68 9.82 -13.18
C LEU A 158 12.69 10.92 -13.59
N PRO A 159 12.87 11.99 -12.80
CA PRO A 159 13.83 13.03 -13.14
C PRO A 159 15.27 12.51 -13.21
N ASP A 160 16.01 12.82 -14.28
CA ASP A 160 17.39 12.34 -14.50
C ASP A 160 18.31 12.60 -13.30
N LYS A 161 18.18 13.77 -12.66
CA LYS A 161 18.95 14.13 -11.46
C LYS A 161 18.76 13.15 -10.29
N VAL A 162 17.58 12.54 -10.17
CA VAL A 162 17.25 11.55 -9.14
C VAL A 162 17.89 10.22 -9.51
N ILE A 163 17.76 9.81 -10.77
CA ILE A 163 18.36 8.57 -11.29
C ILE A 163 19.88 8.62 -11.13
N GLN A 164 20.54 9.71 -11.55
CA GLN A 164 21.99 9.89 -11.43
C GLN A 164 22.47 9.87 -9.98
N LYS A 165 21.67 10.41 -9.04
CA LYS A 165 22.01 10.39 -7.62
C LYS A 165 21.86 8.99 -7.01
N ALA A 166 20.86 8.21 -7.43
CA ALA A 166 20.67 6.83 -6.98
C ALA A 166 21.66 5.85 -7.64
N TYR A 167 21.97 6.08 -8.92
CA TYR A 167 22.76 5.22 -9.78
C TYR A 167 23.78 6.07 -10.55
N PRO A 168 24.92 6.43 -9.94
CA PRO A 168 25.91 7.33 -10.56
C PRO A 168 26.51 6.82 -11.87
N ASN A 169 26.43 5.51 -12.14
CA ASN A 169 26.91 4.87 -13.36
C ASN A 169 25.77 4.51 -14.33
N ALA A 170 24.53 4.96 -14.07
CA ALA A 170 23.41 4.70 -14.97
C ALA A 170 23.61 5.45 -16.29
N VAL A 171 23.49 4.72 -17.40
CA VAL A 171 23.42 5.32 -18.74
C VAL A 171 21.98 5.79 -18.93
N ALA A 172 21.79 7.04 -19.35
CA ALA A 172 20.45 7.59 -19.63
C ALA A 172 19.72 6.65 -20.60
N SER A 173 18.49 6.23 -20.24
CA SER A 173 17.69 5.32 -21.06
C SER A 173 17.40 5.95 -22.42
N GLU A 174 17.97 5.40 -23.50
CA GLU A 174 17.56 5.72 -24.87
C GLU A 174 16.14 5.18 -25.09
N LYS A 175 15.17 6.08 -25.30
CA LYS A 175 13.79 5.71 -25.63
C LYS A 175 13.74 5.10 -27.03
N THR A 176 13.58 3.77 -27.13
CA THR A 176 13.40 3.10 -28.42
C THR A 176 12.11 2.29 -28.40
N TYR A 177 11.02 2.85 -28.92
CA TYR A 177 9.77 2.12 -29.12
C TYR A 177 9.92 1.14 -30.29
N ILE A 178 10.06 -0.16 -30.03
CA ILE A 178 9.97 -1.21 -31.05
C ILE A 178 8.59 -1.87 -30.98
N TYR A 179 7.77 -1.70 -32.02
CA TYR A 179 6.53 -2.46 -32.19
C TYR A 179 6.86 -3.82 -32.80
N GLN A 180 6.65 -4.91 -32.07
CA GLN A 180 6.74 -6.28 -32.57
C GLN A 180 5.32 -6.89 -32.70
N PRO A 181 4.84 -7.24 -33.90
CA PRO A 181 3.58 -7.96 -34.03
C PRO A 181 3.77 -9.43 -33.60
N ALA A 182 2.83 -9.94 -32.80
CA ALA A 182 2.84 -11.30 -32.30
C ALA A 182 2.77 -12.33 -33.44
N ALA A 183 3.82 -13.13 -33.59
CA ALA A 183 3.79 -14.38 -34.34
C ALA A 183 4.23 -15.51 -33.41
N ASP A 184 3.40 -16.56 -33.38
CA ASP A 184 3.63 -17.90 -32.83
C ASP A 184 3.48 -18.10 -31.31
N LEU A 185 2.21 -17.99 -30.85
CA LEU A 185 1.73 -18.77 -29.71
C LEU A 185 1.62 -20.25 -30.11
N PHE A 186 2.26 -21.16 -29.36
CA PHE A 186 1.70 -22.40 -28.78
C PHE A 186 2.82 -23.41 -28.43
N SER A 187 3.10 -23.58 -27.14
CA SER A 187 3.64 -24.84 -26.59
C SER A 187 2.99 -25.12 -25.23
N PRO A 188 2.37 -26.29 -25.01
CA PRO A 188 1.54 -26.56 -23.83
C PRO A 188 2.31 -27.38 -22.79
N ALA A 189 3.17 -26.77 -21.97
CA ALA A 189 3.66 -27.38 -20.72
C ALA A 189 4.51 -26.40 -19.89
N ALA A 190 3.87 -25.40 -19.30
CA ALA A 190 4.30 -24.75 -18.06
C ALA A 190 3.35 -23.57 -17.79
N SER A 191 2.20 -23.85 -17.19
CA SER A 191 1.35 -22.81 -16.63
C SER A 191 2.01 -22.27 -15.36
N LEU A 192 2.85 -21.25 -15.52
CA LEU A 192 3.30 -20.35 -14.46
C LEU A 192 2.64 -18.98 -14.72
N ALA A 193 1.65 -18.66 -13.89
CA ALA A 193 0.91 -17.41 -13.95
C ALA A 193 1.75 -16.28 -13.36
N LEU A 194 2.29 -15.39 -14.20
CA LEU A 194 2.94 -14.16 -13.77
C LEU A 194 2.09 -12.96 -14.19
N GLY A 195 1.23 -12.59 -13.24
CA GLY A 195 0.50 -11.32 -13.14
C GLY A 195 0.23 -11.09 -11.66
N MET A 196 1.31 -11.10 -10.86
CA MET A 196 1.18 -11.29 -9.42
C MET A 196 0.48 -10.11 -8.75
N SER A 197 -0.70 -10.40 -8.20
CA SER A 197 -1.43 -9.56 -7.26
C SER A 197 -0.56 -9.20 -6.03
N PRO A 198 -0.76 -8.03 -5.40
CA PRO A 198 -0.12 -7.70 -4.13
C PRO A 198 -0.47 -8.71 -3.02
N MET A 199 -1.67 -9.32 -3.09
CA MET A 199 -2.10 -10.39 -2.17
C MET A 199 -1.37 -11.72 -2.40
N SER A 200 -0.99 -12.05 -3.65
CA SER A 200 -0.23 -13.29 -3.92
C SER A 200 1.20 -13.22 -3.39
N SER A 201 1.82 -12.04 -3.36
CA SER A 201 3.11 -11.82 -2.70
C SER A 201 3.04 -12.10 -1.19
N LEU A 202 1.96 -11.75 -0.50
CA LEU A 202 1.79 -12.04 0.94
C LEU A 202 1.75 -13.55 1.24
N ILE A 203 1.10 -14.36 0.39
CA ILE A 203 1.03 -15.82 0.54
C ILE A 203 2.40 -16.48 0.26
N GLN A 204 3.19 -15.93 -0.68
CA GLN A 204 4.52 -16.45 -0.98
C GLN A 204 5.53 -16.21 0.16
N TYR A 205 5.49 -15.07 0.84
CA TYR A 205 6.39 -14.83 1.98
C TYR A 205 5.98 -15.60 3.25
N GLY A 206 4.67 -15.86 3.46
CA GLY A 206 4.20 -16.69 4.57
C GLY A 206 4.65 -18.15 4.51
N THR A 207 4.94 -18.67 3.31
CA THR A 207 5.43 -20.05 3.13
C THR A 207 6.94 -20.21 3.28
N LEU A 208 7.70 -19.10 3.24
CA LEU A 208 9.17 -19.09 3.43
C LEU A 208 9.58 -19.05 4.92
N ILE A 209 8.69 -18.66 5.83
CA ILE A 209 8.93 -18.68 7.29
C ILE A 209 8.00 -19.73 7.93
N GLY A 210 8.28 -21.01 7.71
CA GLY A 210 7.41 -22.05 8.26
C GLY A 210 7.70 -23.47 7.82
N SER A 211 8.97 -23.87 7.71
CA SER A 211 9.27 -25.30 7.59
C SER A 211 8.98 -25.99 8.94
N LYS A 212 7.72 -26.42 9.13
CA LYS A 212 7.29 -27.69 9.78
C LYS A 212 5.75 -27.71 9.96
N SER A 213 5.13 -28.72 9.34
CA SER A 213 3.75 -29.25 9.44
C SER A 213 2.55 -28.37 8.97
N PRO A 214 1.72 -28.86 8.01
CA PRO A 214 0.57 -28.15 7.44
C PRO A 214 -0.75 -28.45 8.16
N GLU A 215 -0.83 -28.19 9.46
CA GLU A 215 -2.03 -28.51 10.27
C GLU A 215 -2.24 -27.43 11.35
N THR A 216 -2.37 -26.12 11.03
CA THR A 216 -2.93 -25.07 11.93
C THR A 216 -2.89 -23.63 11.34
N ILE A 217 -3.43 -23.38 10.15
CA ILE A 217 -3.59 -21.99 9.67
C ILE A 217 -5.05 -21.55 9.46
N PHE A 218 -6.02 -22.48 9.43
CA PHE A 218 -7.43 -22.14 9.16
C PHE A 218 -8.41 -22.33 10.35
N SER A 219 -7.98 -22.29 11.60
CA SER A 219 -8.88 -22.49 12.75
C SER A 219 -9.48 -21.22 13.37
N TYR A 220 -9.41 -20.05 12.72
CA TYR A 220 -9.90 -18.78 13.33
C TYR A 220 -10.94 -18.02 12.51
N LEU A 221 -11.50 -18.61 11.46
CA LEU A 221 -12.60 -18.02 10.70
C LEU A 221 -13.70 -19.06 10.46
N ASP A 222 -14.35 -19.50 11.53
CA ASP A 222 -15.72 -20.01 11.46
C ASP A 222 -16.62 -19.14 12.34
N THR A 223 -17.31 -18.21 11.69
CA THR A 223 -18.55 -17.66 12.20
C THR A 223 -19.61 -17.86 11.14
N SER A 224 -20.44 -18.89 11.29
CA SER A 224 -21.87 -18.70 11.55
C SER A 224 -22.66 -20.01 11.45
N ARG A 225 -23.43 -20.33 12.51
CA ARG A 225 -24.87 -20.61 12.38
C ARG A 225 -25.55 -20.76 13.73
N VAL A 226 -26.46 -19.83 14.00
CA VAL A 226 -27.61 -20.06 14.88
C VAL A 226 -28.45 -21.16 14.24
N GLN A 227 -28.69 -22.25 14.98
CA GLN A 227 -29.92 -22.99 14.86
C GLN A 227 -30.31 -23.51 16.24
N ASN A 228 -31.53 -23.14 16.64
CA ASN A 228 -32.22 -23.58 17.84
C ASN A 228 -32.12 -25.10 18.03
N ASP A 229 -31.95 -25.54 19.27
CA ASP A 229 -32.96 -26.41 19.87
C ASP A 229 -32.90 -26.39 21.39
N VAL A 230 -34.09 -26.21 21.95
CA VAL A 230 -34.44 -26.32 23.36
C VAL A 230 -34.57 -27.80 23.68
N ALA A 231 -33.83 -28.33 24.66
CA ALA A 231 -34.29 -29.48 25.44
C ALA A 231 -33.58 -29.54 26.80
N PHE A 232 -34.41 -29.34 27.81
CA PHE A 232 -34.27 -29.66 29.23
C PHE A 232 -33.45 -30.93 29.54
N GLU A 233 -32.68 -30.87 30.63
CA GLU A 233 -32.40 -32.03 31.48
C GLU A 233 -33.72 -32.69 31.92
N LEU A 234 -33.75 -34.01 32.05
CA LEU A 234 -34.06 -34.72 33.30
C LEU A 234 -34.14 -36.23 33.06
N GLU A 235 -33.44 -36.95 33.96
CA GLU A 235 -33.38 -38.40 34.22
C GLU A 235 -32.41 -39.25 33.37
#